data_AF-A0A3D2PVJ0-F1
#
_entry.id   AF-A0A3D2PVJ0-F1
#
_cell.length_a   1.000
_cell.length_b   1.000
_cell.length_c   1.000
_cell.angle_alpha   90.00
_cell.angle_beta   90.00
_cell.angle_gamma   90.00
#
_symmetry.space_group_name_H-M   'P 1'
#
loop_
_entity.id
_entity.type
_entity.pdbx_description
1 polymer ?
#
loop_
_entity_poly.entity_id
_entity_poly.type
_entity_poly.pdbx_seq_one_letter_code
_entity_poly.pdbx_strand_id
1 'polypeptide(L)'
;QNLVMQKSSLFISRAKAVYTSLQNYQNNLNTKISKDIDRINELGKKIYDLNESIVKIEAGGVETAMELRDQRDNALDELAGLVHIDYDEKYDGTVFVSIEGVDFVNRAQVYEMGKSVDDETGYITPYWPQMSDTNRGQKADVFNFNVDISSAYNTDIGELKALVMQRGNYVADYRDIEGKSRQDYNDDAGMSVMLSTEAELDQFVHKLVTAINDIFCPNIEYTGAD
;
A
#
# COMPACT_ATOMS: atom_id res chain seq x y z
N GLN A 1 -3.49 -4.32 47.63
CA GLN A 1 -2.87 -3.22 46.87
C GLN A 1 -1.88 -3.71 45.81
N ASN A 2 -0.95 -4.65 46.12
CA ASN A 2 0.03 -5.18 45.16
C ASN A 2 -0.59 -5.91 43.94
N LEU A 3 -1.68 -6.68 44.14
CA LEU A 3 -2.32 -7.44 43.04
C LEU A 3 -2.92 -6.54 41.94
N VAL A 4 -3.58 -5.43 42.30
CA VAL A 4 -4.18 -4.50 41.33
C VAL A 4 -3.09 -3.89 40.47
N MET A 5 -2.01 -3.39 41.09
CA MET A 5 -0.85 -2.85 40.37
C MET A 5 -0.23 -3.88 39.41
N GLN A 6 -0.08 -5.13 39.84
CA GLN A 6 0.45 -6.20 38.98
C GLN A 6 -0.46 -6.49 37.79
N LYS A 7 -1.78 -6.52 37.99
CA LYS A 7 -2.75 -6.76 36.91
C LYS A 7 -2.82 -5.59 35.93
N SER A 8 -2.80 -4.35 36.42
CA SER A 8 -2.74 -3.16 35.56
C SER A 8 -1.45 -3.10 34.75
N SER A 9 -0.29 -3.36 35.37
CA SER A 9 0.99 -3.43 34.66
C SER A 9 0.99 -4.52 33.58
N LEU A 10 0.45 -5.70 33.90
CA LEU A 10 0.30 -6.79 32.92
C LEU A 10 -0.63 -6.40 31.76
N PHE A 11 -1.75 -5.73 32.04
CA PHE A 11 -2.67 -5.25 31.01
C PHE A 11 -1.99 -4.27 30.05
N ILE A 12 -1.34 -3.22 30.57
CA ILE A 12 -0.64 -2.23 29.75
C ILE A 12 0.49 -2.87 28.93
N SER A 13 1.25 -3.77 29.54
CA SER A 13 2.31 -4.51 28.85
C SER A 13 1.75 -5.33 27.67
N ARG A 14 0.61 -6.02 27.86
CA ARG A 14 -0.05 -6.78 26.80
C ARG A 14 -0.63 -5.88 25.71
N ALA A 15 -1.32 -4.81 26.09
CA ALA A 15 -1.89 -3.86 25.13
C ALA A 15 -0.79 -3.27 24.24
N LYS A 16 0.32 -2.82 24.85
CA LYS A 16 1.50 -2.35 24.11
C LYS A 16 2.08 -3.43 23.20
N ALA A 17 2.19 -4.67 23.67
CA ALA A 17 2.71 -5.77 22.84
C ALA A 17 1.82 -6.05 21.61
N VAL A 18 0.49 -5.99 21.76
CA VAL A 18 -0.45 -6.12 20.63
C VAL A 18 -0.26 -4.94 19.67
N TYR A 19 -0.25 -3.70 20.18
CA TYR A 19 -0.05 -2.51 19.35
C TYR A 19 1.28 -2.53 18.59
N THR A 20 2.38 -2.91 19.24
CA THR A 20 3.68 -3.10 18.56
C THR A 20 3.63 -4.21 17.51
N SER A 21 2.84 -5.26 17.72
CA SER A 21 2.66 -6.32 16.72
C SER A 21 1.92 -5.80 15.48
N LEU A 22 0.97 -4.89 15.66
CA LEU A 22 0.26 -4.20 14.58
C LEU A 22 1.24 -3.33 13.76
N GLN A 23 2.03 -2.49 14.43
CA GLN A 23 3.08 -1.69 13.78
C GLN A 23 4.10 -2.56 13.00
N ASN A 24 4.50 -3.70 13.58
CA ASN A 24 5.38 -4.65 12.90
C ASN A 24 4.72 -5.27 11.66
N TYR A 25 3.40 -5.50 11.70
CA TYR A 25 2.66 -5.98 10.54
C TYR A 25 2.66 -4.93 9.42
N GLN A 26 2.43 -3.64 9.72
CA GLN A 26 2.59 -2.56 8.74
C GLN A 26 3.99 -2.53 8.13
N ASN A 27 5.04 -2.72 8.94
CA ASN A 27 6.42 -2.78 8.44
C ASN A 27 6.67 -3.99 7.51
N ASN A 28 6.03 -5.13 7.80
CA ASN A 28 6.08 -6.30 6.92
C ASN A 28 5.36 -6.03 5.59
N LEU A 29 4.18 -5.40 5.63
CA LEU A 29 3.47 -4.96 4.43
C LEU A 29 4.32 -3.98 3.62
N ASN A 30 4.97 -3.01 4.28
CA ASN A 30 5.88 -2.06 3.64
C ASN A 30 7.06 -2.75 2.93
N THR A 31 7.63 -3.76 3.57
CA THR A 31 8.69 -4.58 2.97
C THR A 31 8.19 -5.36 1.76
N LYS A 32 6.95 -5.89 1.82
CA LYS A 32 6.34 -6.58 0.70
C LYS A 32 6.06 -5.65 -0.48
N ILE A 33 5.50 -4.46 -0.22
CA ILE A 33 5.29 -3.40 -1.21
C ILE A 33 6.61 -3.09 -1.94
N SER A 34 7.71 -2.93 -1.20
CA SER A 34 9.03 -2.72 -1.79
C SER A 34 9.44 -3.84 -2.74
N LYS A 35 9.26 -5.11 -2.33
CA LYS A 35 9.60 -6.28 -3.13
C LYS A 35 8.71 -6.43 -4.36
N ASP A 36 7.42 -6.15 -4.23
CA ASP A 36 6.46 -6.24 -5.32
C ASP A 36 6.76 -5.18 -6.39
N ILE A 37 7.15 -3.95 -5.99
CA ILE A 37 7.63 -2.92 -6.92
C ILE A 37 8.88 -3.40 -7.67
N ASP A 38 9.86 -3.99 -6.98
CA ASP A 38 11.06 -4.54 -7.63
C ASP A 38 10.68 -5.66 -8.62
N ARG A 39 9.79 -6.56 -8.21
CA ARG A 39 9.35 -7.67 -9.04
C ARG A 39 8.60 -7.20 -10.28
N ILE A 40 7.72 -6.20 -10.15
CA ILE A 40 7.03 -5.58 -11.28
C ILE A 40 8.05 -5.01 -12.28
N ASN A 41 9.04 -4.25 -11.80
CA ASN A 41 10.07 -3.67 -12.66
C ASN A 41 10.94 -4.76 -13.35
N GLU A 42 11.26 -5.85 -12.65
CA GLU A 42 11.94 -7.02 -13.23
C GLU A 42 11.11 -7.69 -14.33
N LEU A 43 9.81 -7.88 -14.10
CA LEU A 43 8.88 -8.45 -15.09
C LEU A 43 8.77 -7.54 -16.32
N GLY A 44 8.70 -6.22 -16.14
CA GLY A 44 8.70 -5.26 -17.23
C GLY A 44 9.94 -5.39 -18.12
N LYS A 45 11.13 -5.48 -17.52
CA LYS A 45 12.40 -5.73 -18.24
C LYS A 45 12.39 -7.06 -18.98
N LYS A 46 11.94 -8.13 -18.32
CA LYS A 46 11.83 -9.45 -18.94
C LYS A 46 10.90 -9.44 -20.16
N ILE A 47 9.74 -8.80 -20.05
CA ILE A 47 8.77 -8.68 -21.16
C ILE A 47 9.39 -7.90 -22.32
N TYR A 48 10.10 -6.80 -22.02
CA TYR A 48 10.82 -6.01 -23.03
C TYR A 48 11.88 -6.84 -23.77
N ASP A 49 12.73 -7.57 -23.05
CA ASP A 49 13.78 -8.42 -23.64
C ASP A 49 13.20 -9.57 -24.49
N LEU A 50 12.08 -10.14 -24.04
CA LEU A 50 11.33 -11.17 -24.79
C LEU A 50 10.71 -10.59 -26.06
N ASN A 51 10.11 -9.39 -25.99
CA ASN A 51 9.59 -8.70 -27.17
C ASN A 51 10.68 -8.49 -28.22
N GLU A 52 11.85 -7.98 -27.84
CA GLU A 52 12.97 -7.77 -28.77
C GLU A 52 13.42 -9.08 -29.42
N SER A 53 13.48 -10.16 -28.64
CA SER A 53 13.89 -11.48 -29.13
C SER A 53 12.85 -12.10 -30.08
N ILE A 54 11.55 -11.96 -29.76
CA ILE A 54 10.43 -12.42 -30.60
C ILE A 54 10.45 -11.68 -31.93
N VAL A 55 10.48 -10.34 -31.90
CA VAL A 55 10.49 -9.51 -33.11
C VAL A 55 11.66 -9.89 -34.01
N LYS A 56 12.84 -10.14 -33.45
CA LYS A 56 14.03 -10.55 -34.22
C LYS A 56 13.86 -11.89 -34.95
N ILE A 57 13.23 -12.86 -34.33
CA ILE A 57 12.98 -14.19 -34.92
C ILE A 57 11.84 -14.10 -35.95
N GLU A 58 10.75 -13.41 -35.61
CA GLU A 58 9.54 -13.34 -36.42
C GLU A 58 9.66 -12.33 -37.59
N ALA A 59 10.68 -11.47 -37.60
CA ALA A 59 10.93 -10.49 -38.67
C ALA A 59 11.01 -11.10 -40.08
N GLY A 60 11.43 -12.37 -40.18
CA GLY A 60 11.50 -13.09 -41.45
C GLY A 60 10.14 -13.59 -41.96
N GLY A 61 9.09 -13.60 -41.13
CA GLY A 61 7.75 -14.06 -41.48
C GLY A 61 7.60 -15.57 -41.73
N VAL A 62 8.65 -16.36 -41.46
CA VAL A 62 8.70 -17.82 -41.69
C VAL A 62 8.64 -18.61 -40.39
N GLU A 63 9.20 -18.06 -39.31
CA GLU A 63 9.31 -18.72 -38.01
C GLU A 63 8.50 -17.95 -36.96
N THR A 64 7.89 -18.68 -36.03
CA THR A 64 7.19 -18.12 -34.86
C THR A 64 7.96 -18.50 -33.60
N ALA A 65 8.25 -17.54 -32.75
CA ALA A 65 9.04 -17.74 -31.53
C ALA A 65 8.17 -18.29 -30.39
N MET A 66 7.55 -19.45 -30.59
CA MET A 66 6.53 -20.02 -29.69
C MET A 66 6.98 -20.10 -28.23
N GLU A 67 8.19 -20.62 -27.97
CA GLU A 67 8.71 -20.73 -26.61
C GLU A 67 8.90 -19.37 -25.92
N LEU A 68 9.37 -18.35 -26.65
CA LEU A 68 9.55 -17.01 -26.09
C LEU A 68 8.20 -16.32 -25.85
N ARG A 69 7.21 -16.56 -26.71
CA ARG A 69 5.83 -16.11 -26.50
C ARG A 69 5.24 -16.73 -25.23
N ASP A 70 5.39 -18.05 -25.05
CA ASP A 70 4.94 -18.71 -23.81
C ASP A 70 5.63 -18.13 -22.57
N GLN A 71 6.94 -17.84 -22.64
CA GLN A 71 7.66 -17.20 -21.54
C GLN A 71 7.19 -15.77 -21.25
N ARG A 72 6.79 -15.04 -22.29
CA ARG A 72 6.26 -13.67 -22.18
C ARG A 72 4.86 -13.70 -21.58
N ASP A 73 4.01 -14.61 -22.02
CA ASP A 73 2.65 -14.76 -21.52
C ASP A 73 2.67 -15.15 -20.04
N ASN A 74 3.56 -16.07 -19.62
CA ASN A 74 3.79 -16.36 -18.21
C ASN A 74 4.26 -15.12 -17.39
N ALA A 75 5.06 -14.25 -18.00
CA ALA A 75 5.51 -13.02 -17.33
C ALA A 75 4.38 -11.97 -17.22
N LEU A 76 3.52 -11.88 -18.24
CA LEU A 76 2.32 -11.05 -18.23
C LEU A 76 1.31 -11.54 -17.18
N ASP A 77 1.10 -12.85 -17.07
CA ASP A 77 0.22 -13.45 -16.06
C ASP A 77 0.71 -13.16 -14.64
N GLU A 78 2.01 -13.30 -14.39
CA GLU A 78 2.59 -12.96 -13.08
C GLU A 78 2.46 -11.46 -12.78
N LEU A 79 2.70 -10.60 -13.79
CA LEU A 79 2.56 -9.15 -13.65
C LEU A 79 1.11 -8.75 -13.33
N ALA A 80 0.13 -9.37 -14.00
CA ALA A 80 -1.30 -9.15 -13.78
C ALA A 80 -1.77 -9.58 -12.37
N GLY A 81 -1.09 -10.53 -11.74
CA GLY A 81 -1.33 -10.89 -10.34
C GLY A 81 -0.87 -9.82 -9.35
N LEU A 82 0.23 -9.13 -9.67
CA LEU A 82 0.83 -8.11 -8.80
C LEU A 82 0.15 -6.74 -8.95
N VAL A 83 -0.28 -6.38 -10.15
CA VAL A 83 -0.85 -5.06 -10.44
C VAL A 83 -1.83 -5.14 -11.62
N HIS A 84 -2.83 -4.24 -11.64
CA HIS A 84 -3.74 -4.13 -12.77
C HIS A 84 -3.00 -3.69 -14.03
N ILE A 85 -3.07 -4.51 -15.08
CA ILE A 85 -2.45 -4.22 -16.38
C ILE A 85 -3.48 -4.29 -17.50
N ASP A 86 -3.24 -3.49 -18.53
CA ASP A 86 -3.80 -3.67 -19.86
C ASP A 86 -2.63 -3.91 -20.82
N TYR A 87 -2.80 -4.79 -21.81
CA TYR A 87 -1.77 -5.03 -22.81
C TYR A 87 -2.36 -5.27 -24.20
N ASP A 88 -1.58 -4.93 -25.23
CA ASP A 88 -1.95 -5.09 -26.63
C ASP A 88 -0.75 -5.55 -27.45
N GLU A 89 -0.93 -6.65 -28.20
CA GLU A 89 0.08 -7.16 -29.12
C GLU A 89 -0.08 -6.53 -30.51
N LYS A 90 0.99 -5.89 -30.99
CA LYS A 90 1.01 -5.26 -32.32
C LYS A 90 1.25 -6.29 -33.42
N TYR A 91 1.01 -5.88 -34.66
CA TYR A 91 1.15 -6.72 -35.86
C TYR A 91 2.56 -7.30 -36.07
N ASP A 92 3.58 -6.69 -35.45
CA ASP A 92 4.97 -7.13 -35.53
C ASP A 92 5.40 -8.03 -34.36
N GLY A 93 4.45 -8.44 -33.51
CA GLY A 93 4.68 -9.30 -32.35
C GLY A 93 5.08 -8.56 -31.06
N THR A 94 5.26 -7.24 -31.11
CA THR A 94 5.60 -6.43 -29.93
C THR A 94 4.39 -6.29 -29.01
N VAL A 95 4.53 -6.61 -27.72
CA VAL A 95 3.50 -6.33 -26.71
C VAL A 95 3.75 -5.00 -26.01
N PHE A 96 2.72 -4.16 -25.98
CA PHE A 96 2.67 -2.95 -25.17
C PHE A 96 1.90 -3.25 -23.89
N VAL A 97 2.39 -2.77 -22.75
CA VAL A 97 1.76 -2.96 -21.43
C VAL A 97 1.60 -1.61 -20.77
N SER A 98 0.41 -1.34 -20.24
CA SER A 98 0.12 -0.21 -19.36
C SER A 98 -0.33 -0.68 -17.98
N ILE A 99 0.02 0.07 -16.95
CA ILE A 99 -0.37 -0.16 -15.56
C ILE A 99 -1.16 1.06 -15.07
N GLU A 100 -2.37 0.84 -14.54
CA GLU A 100 -3.28 1.92 -14.08
C GLU A 100 -3.42 3.05 -15.13
N GLY A 101 -3.48 2.68 -16.42
CA GLY A 101 -3.62 3.61 -17.55
C GLY A 101 -2.33 4.35 -17.96
N VAL A 102 -1.17 4.02 -17.37
CA VAL A 102 0.14 4.61 -17.70
C VAL A 102 1.01 3.59 -18.43
N ASP A 103 1.66 4.01 -19.53
CA ASP A 103 2.61 3.17 -20.27
C ASP A 103 3.71 2.62 -19.35
N PHE A 104 3.85 1.29 -19.34
CA PHE A 104 4.85 0.58 -18.54
C PHE A 104 5.91 -0.09 -19.42
N VAL A 105 5.50 -0.87 -20.41
CA VAL A 105 6.41 -1.46 -21.42
C VAL A 105 5.93 -1.03 -22.80
N ASN A 106 6.84 -0.48 -23.60
CA ASN A 106 6.59 -0.20 -25.01
C ASN A 106 7.77 -0.63 -25.87
N ARG A 107 7.70 -0.35 -27.17
CA ARG A 107 8.77 -0.70 -28.12
C ARG A 107 10.14 -0.11 -27.76
N ALA A 108 10.17 1.07 -27.13
CA ALA A 108 11.40 1.81 -26.94
C ALA A 108 12.05 1.55 -25.57
N GLN A 109 11.24 1.32 -24.53
CA GLN A 109 11.73 1.22 -23.15
C GLN A 109 10.71 0.62 -22.18
N VAL A 110 11.19 0.41 -20.95
CA VAL A 110 10.40 0.13 -19.77
C VAL A 110 10.38 1.38 -18.88
N TYR A 111 9.21 1.83 -18.48
CA TYR A 111 9.02 2.90 -17.51
C TYR A 111 8.88 2.32 -16.11
N GLU A 112 10.00 2.24 -15.39
CA GLU A 112 10.01 1.63 -14.04
C GLU A 112 9.26 2.47 -13.01
N MET A 113 8.53 1.78 -12.12
CA MET A 113 7.97 2.41 -10.91
C MET A 113 9.10 2.82 -9.96
N GLY A 114 8.97 4.02 -9.41
CA GLY A 114 9.82 4.52 -8.33
C GLY A 114 9.24 4.20 -6.95
N LYS A 115 10.11 4.24 -5.94
CA LYS A 115 9.74 4.10 -4.52
C LYS A 115 9.85 5.46 -3.82
N SER A 116 8.72 6.04 -3.43
CA SER A 116 8.69 7.23 -2.60
C SER A 116 8.71 6.79 -1.13
N VAL A 117 9.74 7.16 -0.39
CA VAL A 117 9.81 6.88 1.05
C VAL A 117 9.30 8.11 1.82
N ASP A 118 8.37 7.88 2.73
CA ASP A 118 7.95 8.89 3.70
C ASP A 118 9.00 9.06 4.80
N ASP A 119 9.38 10.30 5.10
CA ASP A 119 10.51 10.60 5.99
C ASP A 119 10.20 10.31 7.48
N GLU A 120 8.93 10.31 7.87
CA GLU A 120 8.50 10.09 9.25
C GLU A 120 8.29 8.60 9.54
N THR A 121 7.60 7.90 8.64
CA THR A 121 7.16 6.51 8.83
C THR A 121 8.09 5.49 8.16
N GLY A 122 8.86 5.92 7.15
CA GLY A 122 9.63 5.02 6.28
C GLY A 122 8.75 4.24 5.30
N TYR A 123 7.47 4.59 5.17
CA TYR A 123 6.53 3.88 4.29
C TYR A 123 6.77 4.22 2.82
N ILE A 124 6.67 3.18 1.98
CA ILE A 124 6.93 3.24 0.55
C ILE A 124 5.63 3.41 -0.21
N THR A 125 5.54 4.44 -1.05
CA THR A 125 4.44 4.63 -1.99
C THR A 125 4.99 4.52 -3.42
N PRO A 126 4.43 3.66 -4.29
CA PRO A 126 4.84 3.58 -5.68
C PRO A 126 4.42 4.83 -6.46
N TYR A 127 5.34 5.37 -7.26
CA TYR A 127 5.08 6.53 -8.12
C TYR A 127 5.72 6.37 -9.49
N TRP A 128 5.28 7.15 -10.47
CA TRP A 128 5.81 7.20 -11.83
C TRP A 128 6.91 8.27 -11.98
N PRO A 129 8.21 7.92 -12.03
CA PRO A 129 9.29 8.91 -12.08
C PRO A 129 9.22 9.81 -13.31
N GLN A 130 8.84 9.26 -14.46
CA GLN A 130 8.70 9.95 -15.74
C GLN A 130 7.57 10.98 -15.76
N MET A 131 6.61 10.89 -14.83
CA MET A 131 5.50 11.83 -14.67
C MET A 131 5.67 12.74 -13.45
N SER A 132 6.82 12.66 -12.76
CA SER A 132 7.07 13.34 -11.50
C SER A 132 8.17 14.40 -11.60
N ASP A 133 8.07 15.44 -10.78
CA ASP A 133 9.14 16.39 -10.51
C ASP A 133 9.49 16.32 -9.02
N THR A 134 10.37 15.38 -8.68
CA THR A 134 10.78 15.13 -7.30
C THR A 134 11.53 16.31 -6.68
N ASN A 135 12.19 17.16 -7.49
CA ASN A 135 12.86 18.38 -7.01
C ASN A 135 11.85 19.42 -6.50
N ARG A 136 10.63 19.39 -7.02
CA ARG A 136 9.51 20.25 -6.58
C ARG A 136 8.54 19.54 -5.64
N GLY A 137 8.85 18.31 -5.22
CA GLY A 137 7.98 17.49 -4.38
C GLY A 137 6.70 17.02 -5.08
N GLN A 138 6.64 17.08 -6.41
CA GLN A 138 5.48 16.66 -7.19
C GLN A 138 5.69 15.20 -7.62
N LYS A 139 4.89 14.29 -7.06
CA LYS A 139 4.92 12.86 -7.40
C LYS A 139 3.60 12.46 -8.03
N ALA A 140 3.69 11.72 -9.12
CA ALA A 140 2.55 11.07 -9.75
C ALA A 140 2.44 9.65 -9.16
N ASP A 141 1.63 9.50 -8.12
CA ASP A 141 1.42 8.21 -7.48
C ASP A 141 0.79 7.22 -8.47
N VAL A 142 1.18 5.94 -8.37
CA VAL A 142 0.67 4.89 -9.27
C VAL A 142 -0.83 4.66 -9.03
N PHE A 143 -1.26 4.73 -7.78
CA PHE A 143 -2.65 4.47 -7.40
C PHE A 143 -3.33 5.74 -6.93
N ASN A 144 -4.58 5.91 -7.38
CA ASN A 144 -5.50 6.87 -6.81
C ASN A 144 -6.48 6.16 -5.87
N PHE A 145 -6.39 6.45 -4.57
CA PHE A 145 -7.29 5.90 -3.55
C PHE A 145 -8.54 6.77 -3.31
N ASN A 146 -8.63 7.96 -3.94
CA ASN A 146 -9.77 8.87 -3.79
C ASN A 146 -10.96 8.53 -4.69
N VAL A 147 -10.97 7.34 -5.31
CA VAL A 147 -12.08 6.82 -6.10
C VAL A 147 -12.67 5.62 -5.36
N ASP A 148 -14.01 5.51 -5.36
CA ASP A 148 -14.68 4.40 -4.71
C ASP A 148 -14.12 3.05 -5.20
N ILE A 149 -13.77 2.18 -4.25
CA ILE A 149 -13.34 0.82 -4.55
C ILE A 149 -14.53 0.09 -5.14
N SER A 150 -14.41 -0.28 -6.41
CA SER A 150 -15.49 -0.91 -7.15
C SER A 150 -14.91 -1.93 -8.10
N SER A 151 -15.30 -3.19 -7.91
CA SER A 151 -15.01 -4.25 -8.85
C SER A 151 -15.60 -3.96 -10.24
N ALA A 152 -16.62 -3.10 -10.33
CA ALA A 152 -17.16 -2.67 -11.63
C ALA A 152 -16.26 -1.66 -12.35
N TYR A 153 -15.38 -0.96 -11.62
CA TYR A 153 -14.40 -0.01 -12.18
C TYR A 153 -12.97 -0.56 -12.14
N ASN A 154 -12.79 -1.84 -11.79
CA ASN A 154 -11.48 -2.49 -11.67
C ASN A 154 -10.49 -1.75 -10.75
N THR A 155 -10.99 -0.97 -9.79
CA THR A 155 -10.15 -0.19 -8.87
C THR A 155 -9.62 -1.01 -7.69
N ASP A 156 -10.01 -2.29 -7.59
CA ASP A 156 -9.64 -3.28 -6.55
C ASP A 156 -8.65 -4.36 -7.04
N ILE A 157 -8.06 -4.20 -8.22
CA ILE A 157 -7.22 -5.22 -8.85
C ILE A 157 -5.74 -4.99 -8.52
N GLY A 158 -5.05 -6.08 -8.17
CA GLY A 158 -3.60 -6.13 -7.99
C GLY A 158 -3.17 -6.16 -6.53
N GLU A 159 -2.28 -7.09 -6.21
CA GLU A 159 -1.72 -7.27 -4.87
C GLU A 159 -1.06 -5.98 -4.34
N LEU A 160 -0.29 -5.27 -5.16
CA LEU A 160 0.44 -4.08 -4.73
C LEU A 160 -0.51 -2.98 -4.23
N LYS A 161 -1.61 -2.73 -4.94
CA LYS A 161 -2.61 -1.72 -4.56
C LYS A 161 -3.28 -2.07 -3.23
N ALA A 162 -3.67 -3.33 -3.07
CA ALA A 162 -4.28 -3.84 -1.85
C ALA A 162 -3.33 -3.72 -0.64
N LEU A 163 -2.05 -4.03 -0.82
CA LEU A 163 -1.05 -3.91 0.25
C LEU A 163 -0.83 -2.46 0.68
N VAL A 164 -0.72 -1.52 -0.28
CA VAL A 164 -0.55 -0.09 0.01
C VAL A 164 -1.76 0.43 0.79
N MET A 165 -2.97 0.09 0.36
CA MET A 165 -4.22 0.46 1.04
C MET A 165 -4.31 -0.16 2.44
N GLN A 166 -4.04 -1.46 2.56
CA GLN A 166 -4.11 -2.16 3.85
C GLN A 166 -3.07 -1.62 4.83
N ARG A 167 -1.83 -1.33 4.40
CA ARG A 167 -0.81 -0.76 5.29
C ARG A 167 -1.22 0.62 5.82
N GLY A 168 -1.82 1.44 4.98
CA GLY A 168 -2.01 2.86 5.25
C GLY A 168 -0.71 3.67 5.07
N ASN A 169 -0.78 4.94 5.44
CA ASN A 169 0.29 5.94 5.29
C ASN A 169 0.91 6.39 6.63
N TYR A 170 0.38 5.96 7.78
CA TYR A 170 0.91 6.27 9.11
C TYR A 170 0.55 5.16 10.12
N VAL A 171 0.92 5.32 11.39
CA VAL A 171 0.47 4.46 12.49
C VAL A 171 -0.65 5.19 13.23
N ALA A 172 -1.84 4.60 13.27
CA ALA A 172 -3.02 5.29 13.81
C ALA A 172 -3.15 5.17 15.32
N ASP A 173 -3.74 6.18 15.97
CA ASP A 173 -3.95 6.22 17.41
C ASP A 173 -5.36 6.70 17.79
N TYR A 174 -5.65 6.85 19.08
CA TYR A 174 -6.99 7.23 19.54
C TYR A 174 -7.54 8.53 18.94
N ARG A 175 -6.68 9.45 18.49
CA ARG A 175 -7.05 10.74 17.88
C ARG A 175 -7.59 10.58 16.47
N ASP A 176 -7.40 9.42 15.87
CA ASP A 176 -8.04 9.06 14.60
C ASP A 176 -9.51 8.70 14.75
N ILE A 177 -10.01 8.58 15.98
CA ILE A 177 -11.44 8.36 16.26
C ILE A 177 -12.00 9.48 17.12
N GLU A 178 -11.27 9.88 18.17
CA GLU A 178 -11.74 10.90 19.11
C GLU A 178 -11.78 12.27 18.44
N GLY A 179 -12.96 12.90 18.42
CA GLY A 179 -13.15 14.23 17.85
C GLY A 179 -13.25 14.28 16.32
N LYS A 180 -13.08 13.15 15.60
CA LYS A 180 -13.33 13.06 14.16
C LYS A 180 -14.82 12.81 13.86
N SER A 181 -15.33 13.38 12.77
CA SER A 181 -16.65 13.00 12.27
C SER A 181 -16.60 11.60 11.66
N ARG A 182 -17.77 10.96 11.47
CA ARG A 182 -17.83 9.66 10.80
C ARG A 182 -17.27 9.71 9.38
N GLN A 183 -17.45 10.84 8.71
CA GLN A 183 -16.92 11.04 7.37
C GLN A 183 -15.40 11.16 7.41
N ASP A 184 -14.85 12.03 8.27
CA ASP A 184 -13.38 12.19 8.40
C ASP A 184 -12.68 10.90 8.80
N TYR A 185 -13.30 10.07 9.64
CA TYR A 185 -12.79 8.73 9.96
C TYR A 185 -12.79 7.83 8.73
N ASN A 186 -13.92 7.72 8.03
CA ASN A 186 -14.06 6.85 6.86
C ASN A 186 -13.13 7.25 5.71
N ASP A 187 -12.84 8.54 5.57
CA ASP A 187 -11.99 9.10 4.52
C ASP A 187 -10.48 9.03 4.85
N ASP A 188 -10.12 8.54 6.06
CA ASP A 188 -8.74 8.45 6.56
C ASP A 188 -8.48 7.05 7.16
N ALA A 189 -8.38 6.93 8.49
CA ALA A 189 -8.12 5.66 9.18
C ALA A 189 -9.12 4.54 8.85
N GLY A 190 -10.36 4.88 8.51
CA GLY A 190 -11.42 3.93 8.16
C GLY A 190 -11.25 3.29 6.78
N MET A 191 -10.39 3.83 5.90
CA MET A 191 -10.10 3.22 4.60
C MET A 191 -9.20 1.99 4.72
N SER A 192 -8.40 1.93 5.77
CA SER A 192 -7.48 0.83 6.04
C SER A 192 -7.95 0.04 7.26
N VAL A 193 -8.18 -1.25 7.08
CA VAL A 193 -8.47 -2.17 8.20
C VAL A 193 -7.35 -2.14 9.25
N MET A 194 -6.12 -1.83 8.83
CA MET A 194 -4.98 -1.75 9.74
C MET A 194 -5.05 -0.51 10.62
N LEU A 195 -5.20 0.67 10.00
CA LEU A 195 -5.31 1.94 10.72
C LEU A 195 -6.54 1.94 11.64
N SER A 196 -7.68 1.41 11.16
CA SER A 196 -8.89 1.30 11.98
C SER A 196 -8.64 0.45 13.23
N THR A 197 -7.94 -0.69 13.08
CA THR A 197 -7.65 -1.60 14.21
C THR A 197 -6.69 -0.97 15.22
N GLU A 198 -5.66 -0.26 14.75
CA GLU A 198 -4.71 0.45 15.62
C GLU A 198 -5.41 1.56 16.41
N ALA A 199 -6.20 2.39 15.73
CA ALA A 199 -6.94 3.48 16.35
C ALA A 199 -7.97 2.97 17.37
N GLU A 200 -8.70 1.90 17.05
CA GLU A 200 -9.70 1.31 17.96
C GLU A 200 -9.06 0.70 19.20
N LEU A 201 -7.94 -0.01 19.04
CA LEU A 201 -7.20 -0.59 20.16
C LEU A 201 -6.65 0.50 21.08
N ASP A 202 -6.03 1.53 20.51
CA ASP A 202 -5.48 2.62 21.29
C ASP A 202 -6.58 3.44 21.97
N GLN A 203 -7.70 3.70 21.28
CA GLN A 203 -8.86 4.36 21.88
C GLN A 203 -9.45 3.55 23.05
N PHE A 204 -9.53 2.23 22.94
CA PHE A 204 -9.98 1.38 24.04
C PHE A 204 -9.07 1.54 25.27
N VAL A 205 -7.75 1.48 25.07
CA VAL A 205 -6.77 1.64 26.15
C VAL A 205 -6.84 3.05 26.73
N HIS A 206 -6.92 4.08 25.89
CA HIS A 206 -7.05 5.47 26.28
C HIS A 206 -8.28 5.68 27.17
N LYS A 207 -9.47 5.28 26.72
CA LYS A 207 -10.73 5.42 27.48
C LYS A 207 -10.68 4.70 28.82
N LEU A 208 -10.07 3.51 28.87
CA LEU A 208 -9.91 2.75 30.11
C LEU A 208 -8.98 3.49 31.09
N VAL A 209 -7.85 4.00 30.60
CA VAL A 209 -6.89 4.75 31.43
C VAL A 209 -7.49 6.07 31.93
N THR A 210 -8.17 6.82 31.06
CA THR A 210 -8.85 8.07 31.42
C THR A 210 -9.93 7.83 32.48
N ALA A 211 -10.78 6.82 32.30
CA ALA A 211 -11.82 6.49 33.30
C ALA A 211 -11.23 6.08 34.66
N ILE A 212 -10.12 5.34 34.68
CA ILE A 212 -9.42 4.99 35.92
C ILE A 212 -8.81 6.24 36.56
N ASN A 213 -8.15 7.07 35.77
CA ASN A 213 -7.54 8.31 36.27
C ASN A 213 -8.59 9.25 36.83
N ASP A 214 -9.76 9.38 36.21
CA ASP A 214 -10.85 10.23 36.72
C ASP A 214 -11.40 9.75 38.07
N ILE A 215 -11.32 8.44 38.36
CA ILE A 215 -11.72 7.88 39.66
C ILE A 215 -10.65 8.15 40.73
N PHE A 216 -9.37 7.98 40.40
CA PHE A 216 -8.27 8.04 41.39
C PHE A 216 -7.66 9.43 41.56
N CYS A 217 -7.67 10.25 40.50
CA CYS A 217 -7.14 11.60 40.39
C CYS A 217 -8.07 12.41 39.47
N PRO A 218 -9.30 12.75 39.91
CA PRO A 218 -10.26 13.47 39.08
C PRO A 218 -9.64 14.76 38.52
N ASN A 219 -9.63 14.93 37.19
CA ASN A 219 -9.18 16.16 36.52
C ASN A 219 -10.16 17.34 36.70
N ILE A 220 -11.00 17.29 37.73
CA ILE A 220 -12.00 18.29 38.05
C ILE A 220 -11.45 19.06 39.24
N GLU A 221 -10.99 20.30 39.03
CA GLU A 221 -10.81 21.22 40.14
C GLU A 221 -12.17 21.38 40.83
N TYR A 222 -12.21 21.07 42.13
CA TYR A 222 -13.39 21.33 42.94
C TYR A 222 -13.61 22.85 42.98
N THR A 223 -14.48 23.36 42.10
CA THR A 223 -15.08 24.68 42.26
C THR A 223 -16.11 24.56 43.36
N GLY A 224 -15.64 24.63 44.61
CA GLY A 224 -16.51 24.79 45.76
C GLY A 224 -17.36 26.03 45.54
N ALA A 225 -18.67 25.82 45.50
CA ALA A 225 -19.65 26.90 45.49
C ALA A 225 -19.49 27.74 46.77
N ASP A 226 -19.36 29.05 46.62
CA ASP A 226 -19.63 30.03 47.67
C ASP A 226 -21.11 30.01 48.09
#